data_AF-A0A0F9D0U9-F1
#
_entry.id   AF-A0A0F9D0U9-F1
#
_cell.length_a   1.000
_cell.length_b   1.000
_cell.length_c   1.000
_cell.angle_alpha   90.00
_cell.angle_beta   90.00
_cell.angle_gamma   90.00
#
_symmetry.space_group_name_H-M   'P 1'
#
loop_
_entity.id
_entity.type
_entity.pdbx_description
1 polymer ?
#
loop_
_entity_poly.entity_id
_entity_poly.type
_entity_poly.pdbx_seq_one_letter_code
_entity_poly.pdbx_strand_id
1 'polypeptide(L)'
;MKRRVMVSMLVSALALFSFVEPVKAEIERITLRVDGLACPFCAYGLEKKITKIKGVRSYDVDMKEGKVFIGLKPDARVELNTLYKAVKEAGFTLRSISLRVKGKIQQSREGLVLVAKGSRERLLLFEIEAIYQKYHQGEIPKTLRDKLEKRLIQLKESGKEVLIEGVIHEHKGLPLGLSVDHLEIVE
;
A
#
# COMPACT_ATOMS: atom_id res chain seq x y z
N MET A 1 68.11 -2.56 34.38
CA MET A 1 68.26 -3.33 33.12
C MET A 1 66.89 -3.89 32.73
N LYS A 2 66.31 -3.43 31.61
CA LYS A 2 65.35 -4.10 30.67
C LYS A 2 64.16 -4.88 31.29
N ARG A 3 62.86 -4.66 31.01
CA ARG A 3 62.16 -4.34 29.74
C ARG A 3 60.71 -3.90 30.06
N ARG A 4 60.25 -2.81 29.43
CA ARG A 4 58.82 -2.51 29.20
C ARG A 4 58.35 -3.34 28.01
N VAL A 5 57.20 -4.04 28.06
CA VAL A 5 56.41 -4.38 26.84
C VAL A 5 54.92 -4.62 27.17
N MET A 6 54.08 -3.79 26.54
CA MET A 6 52.71 -3.93 26.03
C MET A 6 51.57 -4.51 26.88
N VAL A 7 50.68 -3.60 27.25
CA VAL A 7 49.23 -3.78 27.19
C VAL A 7 48.85 -4.20 25.75
N SER A 8 48.42 -5.44 25.56
CA SER A 8 47.76 -5.94 24.34
C SER A 8 46.27 -6.05 24.68
N MET A 9 45.42 -5.14 24.22
CA MET A 9 44.73 -5.18 22.91
C MET A 9 43.82 -6.42 22.79
N LEU A 10 42.53 -6.14 22.46
CA LEU A 10 41.39 -7.06 22.23
C LEU A 10 40.52 -7.42 23.45
N VAL A 11 39.67 -6.48 23.87
CA VAL A 11 38.29 -6.86 24.25
C VAL A 11 37.40 -6.52 23.07
N SER A 12 36.89 -7.60 22.50
CA SER A 12 36.15 -7.75 21.27
C SER A 12 35.02 -6.73 21.09
N ALA A 13 34.99 -6.12 19.91
CA ALA A 13 33.86 -5.38 19.37
C ALA A 13 32.60 -6.27 19.38
N LEU A 14 31.68 -6.04 20.32
CA LEU A 14 30.43 -6.78 20.41
C LEU A 14 29.28 -5.88 20.88
N ALA A 15 29.00 -4.80 20.15
CA ALA A 15 27.74 -4.08 20.25
C ALA A 15 27.49 -3.15 19.05
N LEU A 16 27.75 -3.63 17.82
CA LEU A 16 27.05 -3.11 16.64
C LEU A 16 25.96 -4.12 16.26
N PHE A 17 25.12 -4.48 17.23
CA PHE A 17 23.79 -5.00 16.91
C PHE A 17 23.00 -3.79 16.41
N SER A 18 23.22 -3.43 15.16
CA SER A 18 22.26 -2.64 14.40
C SER A 18 20.95 -3.42 14.52
N PHE A 19 20.02 -2.93 15.34
CA PHE A 19 18.64 -3.36 15.29
C PHE A 19 18.14 -2.98 13.90
N VAL A 20 18.32 -3.90 12.95
CA VAL A 20 17.60 -3.87 11.69
C VAL A 20 16.17 -4.20 12.09
N GLU A 21 15.38 -3.16 12.41
CA GLU A 21 13.95 -3.35 12.55
C GLU A 21 13.45 -3.99 11.25
N PRO A 22 12.76 -5.14 11.31
CA PRO A 22 12.19 -5.72 10.11
C PRO A 22 11.23 -4.68 9.53
N VAL A 23 11.50 -4.24 8.30
CA VAL A 23 10.59 -3.35 7.58
C VAL A 23 9.28 -4.11 7.44
N LYS A 24 8.28 -3.71 8.26
CA LYS A 24 6.94 -4.32 8.23
C LYS A 24 6.33 -4.05 6.86
N ALA A 25 5.58 -5.03 6.35
CA ALA A 25 4.91 -4.95 5.05
C ALA A 25 4.19 -3.60 4.87
N GLU A 26 4.61 -2.87 3.84
CA GLU A 26 4.13 -1.54 3.48
C GLU A 26 2.63 -1.51 3.16
N ILE A 27 2.22 -2.47 2.33
CA ILE A 27 0.85 -2.77 1.99
C ILE A 27 0.50 -4.05 2.76
N GLU A 28 -0.39 -3.94 3.75
CA GLU A 28 -0.78 -5.08 4.57
C GLU A 28 -1.66 -6.07 3.79
N ARG A 29 -2.51 -5.52 2.91
CA ARG A 29 -3.47 -6.29 2.13
C ARG A 29 -3.81 -5.57 0.84
N ILE A 30 -3.96 -6.36 -0.22
CA ILE A 30 -4.62 -5.96 -1.47
C ILE A 30 -5.98 -6.65 -1.50
N THR A 31 -7.04 -5.92 -1.78
CA THR A 31 -8.38 -6.47 -1.98
C THR A 31 -8.80 -6.23 -3.42
N LEU A 32 -9.11 -7.28 -4.17
CA LEU A 32 -9.66 -7.17 -5.52
C LEU A 32 -11.17 -7.33 -5.45
N ARG A 33 -11.92 -6.47 -6.14
CA ARG A 33 -13.33 -6.75 -6.46
C ARG A 33 -13.38 -7.38 -7.86
N VAL A 34 -13.94 -8.56 -7.96
CA VAL A 34 -13.91 -9.38 -9.17
C VAL A 34 -15.31 -9.90 -9.49
N ASP A 35 -15.75 -9.70 -10.73
CA ASP A 35 -16.99 -10.28 -11.23
C ASP A 35 -16.73 -11.66 -11.85
N GLY A 36 -17.71 -12.56 -11.74
CA GLY A 36 -17.69 -13.89 -12.36
C GLY A 36 -17.32 -15.05 -11.41
N LEU A 37 -17.09 -14.79 -10.12
CA LEU A 37 -16.84 -15.81 -9.08
C LEU A 37 -18.12 -16.61 -8.72
N ALA A 38 -18.65 -17.35 -9.70
CA ALA A 38 -19.95 -18.03 -9.56
C ALA A 38 -19.89 -19.42 -8.90
N CYS A 39 -18.71 -20.07 -8.83
CA CYS A 39 -18.57 -21.38 -8.18
C CYS A 39 -17.18 -21.59 -7.54
N PRO A 40 -17.06 -22.48 -6.53
CA PRO A 40 -15.79 -22.74 -5.84
C PRO A 40 -14.66 -23.23 -6.77
N PHE A 41 -15.00 -24.02 -7.79
CA PHE A 41 -14.02 -24.48 -8.78
C PHE A 41 -13.47 -23.34 -9.65
N CYS A 42 -14.30 -22.34 -9.98
CA CYS A 42 -13.86 -21.14 -10.69
C CYS A 42 -12.87 -20.34 -9.81
N ALA A 43 -13.19 -20.16 -8.52
CA ALA A 43 -12.33 -19.43 -7.59
C ALA A 43 -10.92 -20.06 -7.45
N TYR A 44 -10.83 -21.39 -7.50
CA TYR A 44 -9.55 -22.11 -7.47
C TYR A 44 -8.64 -21.80 -8.65
N GLY A 45 -9.21 -21.57 -9.85
CA GLY A 45 -8.45 -21.14 -11.02
C GLY A 45 -7.78 -19.79 -10.82
N LEU A 46 -8.49 -18.84 -10.20
CA LEU A 46 -7.97 -17.53 -9.85
C LEU A 46 -6.91 -17.61 -8.75
N GLU A 47 -7.17 -18.37 -7.69
CA GLU A 47 -6.21 -18.61 -6.60
C GLU A 47 -4.86 -19.10 -7.14
N LYS A 48 -4.87 -20.10 -8.03
CA LYS A 48 -3.65 -20.64 -8.67
C LYS A 48 -2.86 -19.61 -9.45
N LYS A 49 -3.52 -18.63 -10.07
CA LYS A 49 -2.86 -17.57 -10.84
C LYS A 49 -2.28 -16.52 -9.90
N ILE A 50 -3.03 -16.10 -8.88
CA ILE A 50 -2.63 -15.06 -7.94
C ILE A 50 -1.49 -15.54 -7.02
N THR A 51 -1.59 -16.76 -6.47
CA THR A 51 -0.57 -17.31 -5.56
C THR A 51 0.79 -17.54 -6.23
N LYS A 52 0.84 -17.61 -7.57
CA LYS A 52 2.10 -17.66 -8.35
C LYS A 52 2.78 -16.30 -8.50
N ILE A 53 2.10 -15.20 -8.21
CA ILE A 53 2.69 -13.86 -8.28
C ILE A 53 3.75 -13.74 -7.19
N LYS A 54 4.97 -13.38 -7.59
CA LYS A 54 6.08 -13.17 -6.66
C LYS A 54 5.69 -12.11 -5.63
N GLY A 55 5.86 -12.43 -4.35
CA GLY A 55 5.54 -11.52 -3.26
C GLY A 55 4.17 -11.76 -2.62
N VAL A 56 3.30 -12.57 -3.21
CA VAL A 56 2.07 -13.02 -2.54
C VAL A 56 2.43 -14.00 -1.41
N ARG A 57 1.81 -13.78 -0.25
CA ARG A 57 1.95 -14.60 0.96
C ARG A 57 0.70 -15.43 1.23
N SER A 58 -0.48 -14.83 1.06
CA SER A 58 -1.76 -15.47 1.34
C SER A 58 -2.82 -15.02 0.35
N TYR A 59 -3.82 -15.88 0.16
CA TYR A 59 -4.98 -15.65 -0.68
C TYR A 59 -6.21 -16.11 0.10
N ASP A 60 -7.28 -15.33 0.03
CA ASP A 60 -8.60 -15.70 0.53
C ASP A 60 -9.67 -15.08 -0.37
N VAL A 61 -10.88 -15.64 -0.38
CA VAL A 61 -11.97 -15.18 -1.25
C VAL A 61 -13.31 -15.18 -0.51
N ASP A 62 -13.97 -14.03 -0.55
CA ASP A 62 -15.39 -13.92 -0.28
C ASP A 62 -16.14 -13.91 -1.61
N MET A 63 -16.66 -15.08 -1.98
CA MET A 63 -17.41 -15.23 -3.22
C MET A 63 -18.73 -14.48 -3.22
N LYS A 64 -19.37 -14.29 -2.05
CA LYS A 64 -20.66 -13.59 -1.97
C LYS A 64 -20.50 -12.12 -2.31
N GLU A 65 -19.43 -11.52 -1.79
CA GLU A 65 -19.09 -10.12 -2.03
C GLU A 65 -18.27 -9.88 -3.30
N GLY A 66 -17.82 -10.96 -3.96
CA GLY A 66 -16.91 -10.90 -5.10
C GLY A 66 -15.55 -10.29 -4.72
N LYS A 67 -15.07 -10.54 -3.50
CA LYS A 67 -13.83 -9.97 -2.97
C LYS A 67 -12.75 -11.03 -2.86
N VAL A 68 -11.55 -10.68 -3.31
CA VAL A 68 -10.36 -11.50 -3.17
C VAL A 68 -9.36 -10.75 -2.30
N PHE A 69 -8.97 -11.36 -1.19
CA PHE A 69 -8.01 -10.80 -0.24
C PHE A 69 -6.63 -11.40 -0.48
N ILE A 70 -5.65 -10.55 -0.73
CA ILE A 70 -4.28 -10.94 -1.02
C ILE A 70 -3.37 -10.34 0.05
N GLY A 71 -2.71 -11.19 0.82
CA GLY A 71 -1.67 -10.78 1.75
C GLY A 71 -0.31 -10.79 1.05
N LEU A 72 0.49 -9.77 1.28
CA LEU A 72 1.84 -9.68 0.73
C LEU A 72 2.90 -10.15 1.73
N LYS A 73 4.04 -10.61 1.21
CA LYS A 73 5.26 -10.81 1.98
C LYS A 73 5.82 -9.44 2.40
N PRO A 74 6.58 -9.34 3.51
CA PRO A 74 7.32 -8.13 3.84
C PRO A 74 8.14 -7.65 2.64
N ASP A 75 8.13 -6.33 2.40
CA ASP A 75 8.85 -5.64 1.31
C ASP A 75 8.51 -6.09 -0.12
N ALA A 76 7.49 -6.94 -0.29
CA ALA A 76 7.04 -7.34 -1.61
C ALA A 76 6.35 -6.18 -2.32
N ARG A 77 6.75 -5.96 -3.57
CA ARG A 77 6.03 -5.09 -4.50
C ARG A 77 5.30 -5.95 -5.51
N VAL A 78 4.03 -5.64 -5.73
CA VAL A 78 3.20 -6.28 -6.74
C VAL A 78 2.69 -5.19 -7.67
N GLU A 79 3.01 -5.32 -8.95
CA GLU A 79 2.52 -4.38 -9.96
C GLU A 79 1.02 -4.62 -10.23
N LEU A 80 0.25 -3.54 -10.32
CA LEU A 80 -1.19 -3.58 -10.58
C LEU A 80 -1.52 -4.31 -11.89
N ASN A 81 -0.73 -4.09 -12.93
CA ASN A 81 -0.88 -4.77 -14.22
C ASN A 81 -0.70 -6.29 -14.11
N THR A 82 0.14 -6.76 -13.18
CA THR A 82 0.31 -8.19 -12.93
C THR A 82 -0.96 -8.80 -12.33
N LEU A 83 -1.61 -8.09 -11.40
CA LEU A 83 -2.90 -8.50 -10.84
C LEU A 83 -4.00 -8.49 -11.91
N TYR A 84 -4.07 -7.43 -12.72
CA TYR A 84 -5.02 -7.32 -13.83
C TYR A 84 -4.88 -8.51 -14.81
N LYS A 85 -3.65 -8.80 -15.24
CA LYS A 85 -3.36 -9.93 -16.13
C LYS A 85 -3.76 -11.26 -15.50
N ALA A 86 -3.40 -11.50 -14.24
CA ALA A 86 -3.74 -12.74 -13.56
C ALA A 86 -5.26 -12.98 -13.47
N VAL A 87 -6.03 -11.92 -13.15
CA VAL A 87 -7.51 -12.00 -13.10
C VAL A 87 -8.09 -12.26 -14.49
N LYS A 88 -7.59 -11.54 -15.52
CA LYS A 88 -8.05 -11.70 -16.91
C LYS A 88 -7.74 -13.08 -17.47
N GLU A 89 -6.52 -13.58 -17.27
CA GLU A 89 -6.11 -14.92 -17.70
C GLU A 89 -6.86 -16.04 -16.98
N ALA A 90 -7.35 -15.78 -15.76
CA ALA A 90 -8.21 -16.71 -15.03
C ALA A 90 -9.67 -16.67 -15.53
N GLY A 91 -10.01 -15.78 -16.47
CA GLY A 91 -11.35 -15.69 -17.07
C GLY A 91 -12.33 -14.78 -16.32
N PHE A 92 -11.84 -13.91 -15.45
CA PHE A 92 -12.67 -13.01 -14.63
C PHE A 92 -12.52 -11.54 -15.01
N THR A 93 -13.42 -10.70 -14.50
CA THR A 93 -13.37 -9.25 -14.71
C THR A 93 -12.98 -8.53 -13.43
N LEU A 94 -11.83 -7.84 -13.44
CA LEU A 94 -11.40 -6.99 -12.33
C LEU A 94 -12.18 -5.68 -12.32
N ARG A 95 -12.84 -5.36 -11.20
CA ARG A 95 -13.66 -4.17 -11.01
C ARG A 95 -12.96 -3.06 -10.27
N SER A 96 -12.22 -3.40 -9.23
CA SER A 96 -11.40 -2.45 -8.49
C SER A 96 -10.28 -3.17 -7.76
N ILE A 97 -9.24 -2.41 -7.45
CA ILE A 97 -8.18 -2.81 -6.53
C ILE A 97 -8.28 -1.86 -5.35
N SER A 98 -8.29 -2.40 -4.14
CA SER A 98 -8.19 -1.63 -2.91
C SER A 98 -6.92 -2.02 -2.17
N LEU A 99 -6.27 -1.05 -1.54
CA LEU A 99 -5.08 -1.27 -0.75
C LEU A 99 -5.36 -0.92 0.70
N ARG A 100 -4.78 -1.68 1.62
CA ARG A 100 -4.67 -1.32 3.04
C ARG A 100 -3.21 -1.03 3.35
N VAL A 101 -2.86 0.25 3.45
CA VAL A 101 -1.47 0.74 3.42
C VAL A 101 -1.15 1.54 4.66
N LYS A 102 0.02 1.26 5.26
CA LYS A 102 0.56 2.05 6.37
C LYS A 102 1.51 3.12 5.87
N GLY A 103 1.37 4.33 6.39
CA GLY A 103 2.24 5.42 6.00
C GLY A 103 2.06 6.69 6.82
N LYS A 104 2.71 7.75 6.37
CA LYS A 104 2.56 9.10 6.91
C LYS A 104 1.97 10.01 5.85
N ILE A 105 1.10 10.93 6.28
CA ILE A 105 0.54 11.93 5.38
C ILE A 105 1.56 13.04 5.19
N GLN A 106 1.78 13.45 3.94
CA GLN A 106 2.67 14.56 3.58
C GLN A 106 1.99 15.49 2.57
N GLN A 107 2.54 16.71 2.44
CA GLN A 107 2.16 17.63 1.38
C GLN A 107 2.96 17.33 0.11
N SER A 108 2.27 17.28 -1.03
CA SER A 108 2.87 17.35 -2.37
C SER A 108 2.41 18.61 -3.10
N ARG A 109 2.90 18.81 -4.33
CA ARG A 109 2.43 19.92 -5.19
C ARG A 109 0.99 19.70 -5.63
N GLU A 110 0.59 18.43 -5.76
CA GLU A 110 -0.71 17.99 -6.28
C GLU A 110 -1.77 17.81 -5.18
N GLY A 111 -1.37 17.80 -3.91
CA GLY A 111 -2.29 17.62 -2.77
C GLY A 111 -1.68 16.84 -1.61
N LEU A 112 -2.54 16.33 -0.73
CA LEU A 112 -2.10 15.45 0.36
C LEU A 112 -1.82 14.06 -0.18
N VAL A 113 -0.66 13.50 0.19
CA VAL A 113 -0.23 12.16 -0.20
C VAL A 113 -0.04 11.29 1.03
N LEU A 114 -0.37 10.00 0.92
CA LEU A 114 0.14 8.99 1.83
C LEU A 114 1.51 8.53 1.33
N VAL A 115 2.53 8.67 2.16
CA VAL A 115 3.87 8.15 1.90
C VAL A 115 4.02 6.84 2.64
N ALA A 116 4.11 5.75 1.89
CA ALA A 116 4.11 4.40 2.43
C ALA A 116 5.40 4.08 3.20
N LYS A 117 5.28 3.36 4.32
CA LYS A 117 6.38 3.01 5.23
C LYS A 117 7.27 1.93 4.60
N GLY A 118 8.25 2.34 3.79
CA GLY A 118 9.22 1.41 3.18
C GLY A 118 9.65 1.85 1.78
N SER A 119 8.77 1.71 0.78
CA SER A 119 9.08 2.10 -0.60
C SER A 119 9.24 3.60 -0.81
N ARG A 120 8.66 4.43 0.07
CA ARG A 120 8.40 5.86 -0.13
C ARG A 120 7.48 6.15 -1.32
N GLU A 121 6.70 5.16 -1.76
CA GLU A 121 5.62 5.33 -2.72
C GLU A 121 4.64 6.36 -2.19
N ARG A 122 4.19 7.23 -3.09
CA ARG A 122 3.32 8.36 -2.77
C ARG A 122 2.00 8.15 -3.45
N LEU A 123 0.96 7.97 -2.65
CA LEU A 123 -0.41 7.81 -3.11
C LEU A 123 -1.16 9.13 -2.88
N LEU A 124 -1.62 9.77 -3.96
CA LEU A 124 -2.40 11.00 -3.86
C LEU A 124 -3.78 10.68 -3.27
N LEU A 125 -4.19 11.40 -2.23
CA LEU A 125 -5.40 11.08 -1.48
C LEU A 125 -6.63 11.75 -2.10
N PHE A 126 -7.70 10.96 -2.25
CA PHE A 126 -8.99 11.39 -2.79
C PHE A 126 -10.13 11.04 -1.84
N GLU A 127 -11.20 11.80 -1.90
CA GLU A 127 -12.50 11.44 -1.36
C GLU A 127 -13.35 10.95 -2.53
N ILE A 128 -13.88 9.73 -2.42
CA ILE A 128 -14.47 8.89 -3.48
C ILE A 128 -15.42 9.62 -4.46
N GLU A 129 -16.04 10.73 -4.04
CA GLU A 129 -17.00 11.49 -4.84
C GLU A 129 -16.39 12.45 -5.88
N ALA A 130 -15.07 12.69 -5.87
CA ALA A 130 -14.46 13.75 -6.69
C ALA A 130 -14.01 13.35 -8.10
N ILE A 131 -14.17 12.07 -8.48
CA ILE A 131 -13.72 11.60 -9.80
C ILE A 131 -14.91 11.74 -10.75
N TYR A 132 -14.86 12.74 -11.64
CA TYR A 132 -15.25 12.68 -13.07
C TYR A 132 -15.63 14.06 -13.64
N GLN A 133 -16.10 15.04 -12.85
CA GLN A 133 -16.69 16.25 -13.47
C GLN A 133 -15.73 17.44 -13.74
N LYS A 134 -14.58 17.55 -13.07
CA LYS A 134 -13.75 18.79 -13.14
C LYS A 134 -12.38 18.67 -13.82
N TYR A 135 -11.97 17.48 -14.28
CA TYR A 135 -10.66 17.27 -14.91
C TYR A 135 -10.50 17.93 -16.29
N HIS A 136 -11.59 18.41 -16.90
CA HIS A 136 -11.55 18.97 -18.25
C HIS A 136 -10.98 20.40 -18.35
N GLN A 137 -10.67 21.08 -17.24
CA GLN A 137 -10.36 22.51 -17.24
C GLN A 137 -8.94 22.89 -16.80
N GLY A 138 -8.02 21.92 -16.65
CA GLY A 138 -6.60 22.20 -16.38
C GLY A 138 -6.27 22.63 -14.95
N GLU A 139 -7.26 22.70 -14.06
CA GLU A 139 -7.05 22.86 -12.61
C GLU A 139 -6.86 21.48 -11.97
N ILE A 140 -5.92 21.37 -11.02
CA ILE A 140 -5.83 20.18 -10.15
C ILE A 140 -7.08 20.21 -9.26
N PRO A 141 -8.05 19.31 -9.44
CA PRO A 141 -9.31 19.40 -8.71
C PRO A 141 -9.04 19.21 -7.22
N LYS A 142 -9.84 19.89 -6.39
CA LYS A 142 -9.86 19.64 -4.95
C LYS A 142 -10.20 18.17 -4.72
N THR A 143 -9.21 17.39 -4.31
CA THR A 143 -9.33 15.92 -4.21
C THR A 143 -10.11 15.47 -2.98
N LEU A 144 -10.24 16.33 -1.96
CA LEU A 144 -10.82 16.04 -0.64
C LEU A 144 -11.80 17.15 -0.24
N ARG A 145 -12.94 16.85 0.38
CA ARG A 145 -13.78 17.88 1.03
C ARG A 145 -13.16 18.35 2.33
N ASP A 146 -13.60 19.52 2.76
CA ASP A 146 -13.09 20.24 3.92
C ASP A 146 -12.99 19.38 5.19
N LYS A 147 -13.97 18.51 5.45
CA LYS A 147 -13.99 17.68 6.67
C LYS A 147 -12.84 16.67 6.68
N LEU A 148 -12.68 15.89 5.60
CA LEU A 148 -11.62 14.89 5.50
C LEU A 148 -10.26 15.57 5.33
N GLU A 149 -10.19 16.63 4.53
CA GLU A 149 -8.98 17.42 4.32
C GLU A 149 -8.42 17.97 5.65
N LYS A 150 -9.26 18.63 6.47
CA LYS A 150 -8.85 19.13 7.80
C LYS A 150 -8.33 18.02 8.70
N ARG A 151 -8.99 16.86 8.70
CA ARG A 151 -8.55 15.69 9.49
C ARG A 151 -7.19 15.18 9.02
N LEU A 152 -6.98 15.09 7.70
CA LEU A 152 -5.69 14.66 7.13
C LEU A 152 -4.57 15.67 7.39
N ILE A 153 -4.86 16.97 7.37
CA ILE A 153 -3.91 18.03 7.74
C ILE A 153 -3.48 17.91 9.20
N GLN A 154 -4.42 17.72 10.12
CA GLN A 154 -4.10 17.51 11.55
C GLN A 154 -3.20 16.28 11.75
N LEU A 155 -3.48 15.19 11.03
CA LEU A 155 -2.68 13.97 11.10
C LEU A 155 -1.28 14.16 10.53
N LYS A 156 -1.16 14.89 9.41
CA LYS A 156 0.14 15.31 8.84
C LYS A 156 0.95 16.12 9.85
N GLU A 157 0.34 17.15 10.47
CA GLU A 157 1.00 18.02 11.46
C GLU A 157 1.45 17.24 12.70
N SER A 158 0.65 16.26 13.13
CA SER A 158 1.02 15.38 14.25
C SER A 158 2.16 14.42 13.94
N GLY A 159 2.51 14.22 12.66
CA GLY A 159 3.54 13.28 12.21
C GLY A 159 3.25 11.80 12.49
N LYS A 160 2.01 11.48 12.93
CA LYS A 160 1.55 10.14 13.27
C LYS A 160 1.47 9.25 12.04
N GLU A 161 1.66 7.95 12.26
CA GLU A 161 1.40 6.95 11.24
C GLU A 161 -0.10 6.67 11.16
N VAL A 162 -0.55 6.43 9.95
CA VAL A 162 -1.94 6.09 9.65
C VAL A 162 -2.00 4.82 8.83
N LEU A 163 -3.12 4.13 8.96
CA LEU A 163 -3.52 3.02 8.12
C LEU A 163 -4.71 3.49 7.29
N ILE A 164 -4.54 3.51 5.97
CA ILE A 164 -5.60 3.89 5.04
C ILE A 164 -5.99 2.67 4.24
N GLU A 165 -7.29 2.39 4.21
CA GLU A 165 -7.90 1.45 3.28
C GLU A 165 -8.67 2.22 2.22
N GLY A 166 -8.50 1.82 0.95
CA GLY A 166 -9.00 2.63 -0.14
C GLY A 166 -8.84 2.03 -1.53
N VAL A 167 -9.70 2.47 -2.45
CA VAL A 167 -9.62 2.08 -3.86
C VAL A 167 -8.55 2.88 -4.59
N ILE A 168 -7.67 2.20 -5.32
CA ILE A 168 -6.68 2.86 -6.17
C ILE A 168 -7.22 3.17 -7.55
N HIS A 169 -6.70 4.24 -8.14
CA HIS A 169 -7.09 4.67 -9.47
C HIS A 169 -5.97 5.49 -10.13
N GLU A 170 -5.83 5.33 -11.45
CA GLU A 170 -4.80 6.02 -12.24
C GLU A 170 -5.36 7.27 -12.89
N HIS A 171 -4.52 8.30 -13.01
CA HIS A 171 -4.85 9.56 -13.68
C HIS A 171 -3.71 9.94 -14.62
N LYS A 172 -4.03 10.58 -15.74
CA LYS A 172 -3.01 11.05 -16.68
C LYS A 172 -2.21 12.20 -16.04
N GLY A 173 -0.92 12.01 -15.84
CA GLY A 173 0.00 13.05 -15.38
C GLY A 173 0.02 13.30 -13.87
N LEU A 174 -0.62 12.44 -13.06
CA LEU A 174 -0.58 12.49 -11.60
C LEU A 174 -0.03 11.17 -11.03
N PRO A 175 0.47 11.17 -9.78
CA PRO A 175 0.73 9.94 -9.04
C PRO A 175 -0.51 9.04 -8.94
N LEU A 176 -0.29 7.78 -8.60
CA LEU A 176 -1.38 6.85 -8.31
C LEU A 176 -2.29 7.41 -7.20
N GLY A 177 -3.59 7.44 -7.46
CA GLY A 177 -4.58 7.92 -6.51
C GLY A 177 -5.04 6.81 -5.57
N LEU A 178 -5.33 7.18 -4.32
CA LEU A 178 -5.96 6.33 -3.30
C LEU A 178 -7.18 7.06 -2.74
N SER A 179 -8.36 6.55 -3.05
CA SER A 179 -9.61 7.01 -2.45
C SER A 179 -9.67 6.55 -1.01
N VAL A 180 -9.86 7.46 -0.05
CA VAL A 180 -9.88 7.14 1.38
C VAL A 180 -11.26 6.61 1.75
N ASP A 181 -11.37 5.29 1.89
CA ASP A 181 -12.61 4.62 2.33
C ASP A 181 -12.62 4.48 3.86
N HIS A 182 -11.48 4.08 4.42
CA HIS A 182 -11.27 3.95 5.86
C HIS A 182 -9.92 4.54 6.28
N LEU A 183 -9.90 5.21 7.44
CA LEU A 183 -8.68 5.80 7.99
C LEU A 183 -8.61 5.59 9.50
N GLU A 184 -7.50 4.99 9.92
CA GLU A 184 -7.15 4.66 11.31
C GLU A 184 -5.79 5.25 11.66
N ILE A 185 -5.61 5.67 12.91
CA ILE A 185 -4.31 6.10 13.44
C ILE A 185 -3.60 4.85 13.96
N VAL A 186 -2.32 4.68 13.61
CA VAL A 186 -1.49 3.62 14.18
C VAL A 186 -0.89 4.18 15.47
N GLU A 187 -1.23 3.55 16.60
CA GLU A 187 -0.64 3.85 17.93
C GLU A 187 0.81 3.36 18.04
#